data_AF-A0A662JJK9-F1
#
_entry.id   AF-A0A662JJK9-F1
#
_cell.length_a   1.000
_cell.length_b   1.000
_cell.length_c   1.000
_cell.angle_alpha   90.00
_cell.angle_beta   90.00
_cell.angle_gamma   90.00
#
_symmetry.space_group_name_H-M   'P 1'
#
loop_
_entity.id
_entity.type
_entity.pdbx_description
1 polymer ?
#
loop_
_entity_poly.entity_id
_entity_poly.type
_entity_poly.pdbx_seq_one_letter_code
_entity_poly.pdbx_strand_id
1 'polypeptide(L)'
;MKYEGKVALLFGREDIGLTNEELALCDILVHIPTSEEYPVMNVTHSVAILLYELSKKTVKPRLKLAGENLRLVALRYFDEILALIEYPEGKRRRSHLVFKRLLGKSMSSRKELLTLLSVLRKLSLKLKEGT
;
A
#
# COMPACT_ATOMS: atom_id res chain seq x y z
N MET A 1 -13.53 -11.56 1.38
CA MET A 1 -12.64 -10.65 2.13
C MET A 1 -13.46 -9.63 2.88
N LYS A 2 -13.30 -9.44 4.20
CA LYS A 2 -14.05 -8.40 4.92
C LYS A 2 -13.08 -7.34 5.42
N TYR A 3 -12.87 -6.33 4.57
CA TYR A 3 -12.22 -5.09 4.96
C TYR A 3 -13.29 -4.24 5.66
N GLU A 4 -13.04 -3.84 6.90
CA GLU A 4 -13.94 -2.95 7.65
C GLU A 4 -13.51 -1.50 7.37
N GLY A 5 -14.04 -0.94 6.28
CA GLY A 5 -13.74 0.42 5.83
C GLY A 5 -14.34 0.71 4.46
N LYS A 6 -14.29 1.98 4.04
CA LYS A 6 -14.63 2.35 2.66
C LYS A 6 -13.47 1.94 1.74
N VAL A 7 -13.80 1.37 0.59
CA VAL A 7 -12.82 1.06 -0.46
C VAL A 7 -13.14 1.95 -1.66
N ALA A 8 -12.13 2.62 -2.17
CA ALA A 8 -12.23 3.39 -3.41
C ALA A 8 -11.47 2.66 -4.53
N LEU A 9 -12.09 2.53 -5.70
CA LEU A 9 -11.43 2.12 -6.93
C LEU A 9 -11.16 3.37 -7.75
N LEU A 10 -9.90 3.62 -8.06
CA LEU A 10 -9.49 4.77 -8.87
C LEU A 10 -9.17 4.29 -10.28
N PHE A 11 -9.74 4.98 -11.26
CA PHE A 11 -9.49 4.77 -12.68
C PHE A 11 -8.85 6.03 -13.24
N GLY A 12 -7.83 5.86 -14.09
CA GLY A 12 -7.15 6.96 -14.75
C GLY A 12 -7.97 7.57 -15.89
N ARG A 13 -7.50 8.71 -16.39
CA ARG A 13 -8.01 9.32 -17.62
C ARG A 13 -7.70 8.42 -18.82
N GLU A 14 -8.51 8.48 -19.86
CA GLU A 14 -8.41 7.59 -21.02
C GLU A 14 -7.10 7.75 -21.81
N ASP A 15 -6.58 8.98 -21.86
CA ASP A 15 -5.40 9.38 -22.61
C ASP A 15 -4.10 9.21 -21.80
N ILE A 16 -4.10 9.65 -20.54
CA ILE A 16 -2.87 9.76 -19.73
C ILE A 16 -2.88 8.90 -18.47
N GLY A 17 -3.97 8.19 -18.17
CA GLY A 17 -4.07 7.37 -16.97
C GLY A 17 -4.04 8.19 -15.67
N LEU A 18 -3.50 7.59 -14.60
CA LEU A 18 -3.25 8.25 -13.32
C LEU A 18 -1.83 8.83 -13.29
N THR A 19 -1.66 10.03 -12.71
CA THR A 19 -0.34 10.62 -12.53
C THR A 19 0.46 9.89 -11.45
N ASN A 20 1.77 10.10 -11.41
CA ASN A 20 2.61 9.52 -10.35
C ASN A 20 2.20 10.01 -8.95
N GLU A 21 1.72 11.25 -8.85
CA GLU A 21 1.21 11.85 -7.63
C GLU A 21 -0.07 11.15 -7.18
N GLU A 22 -1.01 10.88 -8.09
CA GLU A 22 -2.23 10.13 -7.81
C GLU A 22 -1.91 8.67 -7.43
N LEU A 23 -1.01 8.01 -8.16
CA LEU A 23 -0.55 6.65 -7.86
C LEU A 23 0.17 6.53 -6.51
N ALA A 24 0.77 7.61 -6.00
CA ALA A 24 1.39 7.63 -4.68
C ALA A 24 0.35 7.65 -3.54
N LEU A 25 -0.87 8.11 -3.82
CA LEU A 25 -1.98 8.11 -2.86
C LEU A 25 -2.57 6.69 -2.70
N CYS A 26 -2.56 5.88 -3.75
CA CYS A 26 -3.09 4.52 -3.73
C CYS A 26 -2.29 3.56 -2.82
N ASP A 27 -3.00 2.72 -2.07
CA ASP A 27 -2.41 1.67 -1.22
C ASP A 27 -2.04 0.41 -2.02
N ILE A 28 -2.85 0.10 -3.03
CA ILE A 28 -2.73 -1.07 -3.88
C ILE A 28 -2.80 -0.59 -5.33
N LEU A 29 -1.85 -1.08 -6.14
CA LEU A 29 -1.88 -0.90 -7.59
C LEU A 29 -2.28 -2.24 -8.22
N VAL A 30 -3.22 -2.19 -9.14
CA VAL A 30 -3.72 -3.36 -9.88
C VAL A 30 -3.36 -3.18 -11.34
N HIS A 31 -2.88 -4.24 -11.97
CA HIS A 31 -2.57 -4.29 -13.39
C HIS A 31 -3.39 -5.41 -14.04
N ILE A 32 -4.12 -5.08 -15.09
CA ILE A 32 -4.80 -6.06 -15.93
C ILE A 32 -3.81 -6.47 -17.01
N PRO A 33 -3.43 -7.76 -17.11
CA PRO A 33 -2.53 -8.20 -18.17
C PRO A 33 -3.12 -7.90 -19.55
N THR A 34 -2.31 -7.26 -20.40
CA THR A 34 -2.63 -6.92 -21.80
C THR A 34 -1.54 -7.42 -22.73
N SER A 35 -1.74 -7.32 -24.04
CA SER A 35 -0.70 -7.62 -25.03
C SER A 35 0.54 -6.77 -24.79
N GLU A 36 1.73 -7.35 -24.96
CA GLU A 36 2.99 -6.61 -24.90
C GLU A 36 3.11 -5.60 -26.06
N GLU A 37 2.57 -5.94 -27.24
CA GLU A 37 2.57 -5.07 -28.43
C GLU A 37 1.55 -3.93 -28.32
N TYR A 38 0.48 -4.13 -27.54
CA TYR A 38 -0.56 -3.13 -27.31
C TYR A 38 -1.01 -3.14 -25.84
N PRO A 39 -0.23 -2.50 -24.95
CA PRO A 39 -0.44 -2.59 -23.50
C PRO A 39 -1.49 -1.62 -22.96
N VAL A 40 -2.28 -1.00 -23.84
CA VAL A 40 -3.30 0.00 -23.49
C VAL A 40 -4.68 -0.65 -23.55
N MET A 41 -5.49 -0.40 -22.52
CA MET A 41 -6.88 -0.87 -22.45
C MET A 41 -7.81 0.32 -22.22
N ASN A 42 -8.95 0.32 -22.91
CA ASN A 42 -10.00 1.30 -22.68
C ASN A 42 -10.50 1.22 -21.22
N VAL A 43 -10.71 2.38 -20.60
CA VAL A 43 -11.10 2.48 -19.18
C VAL A 43 -12.39 1.73 -18.88
N THR A 44 -13.39 1.77 -19.77
CA THR A 44 -14.67 1.06 -19.56
C THR A 44 -14.48 -0.46 -19.55
N HIS A 45 -13.60 -1.00 -20.39
CA HIS A 45 -13.23 -2.43 -20.36
C HIS A 45 -12.46 -2.78 -19.08
N SER A 46 -11.54 -1.92 -18.65
CA SER A 46 -10.82 -2.12 -17.38
C SER A 46 -11.77 -2.14 -16.18
N VAL A 47 -12.77 -1.25 -16.16
CA VAL A 47 -13.84 -1.21 -15.15
C VAL A 47 -14.63 -2.52 -15.18
N ALA A 48 -15.08 -2.95 -16.35
CA ALA A 48 -15.88 -4.17 -16.49
C ALA A 48 -15.15 -5.42 -15.96
N ILE A 49 -13.87 -5.59 -16.33
CA ILE A 49 -13.03 -6.70 -15.86
C ILE A 49 -12.87 -6.66 -14.33
N LEU A 50 -12.51 -5.50 -13.76
CA LEU A 50 -12.32 -5.40 -12.31
C LEU A 50 -13.62 -5.68 -11.54
N LEU A 51 -14.75 -5.14 -11.98
CA LEU A 51 -16.04 -5.40 -11.34
C LEU A 51 -16.45 -6.87 -11.48
N TYR A 52 -16.18 -7.49 -12.62
CA TYR A 52 -16.40 -8.93 -12.80
C TYR A 52 -15.57 -9.76 -11.83
N GLU A 53 -14.26 -9.52 -11.72
CA GLU A 53 -13.39 -10.23 -10.77
C GLU A 53 -13.82 -10.01 -9.31
N LEU A 54 -14.22 -8.79 -8.95
CA LEU A 54 -14.73 -8.49 -7.60
C LEU A 54 -16.08 -9.15 -7.31
N SER A 55 -16.91 -9.36 -8.33
CA SER A 55 -18.21 -10.04 -8.19
C SER A 55 -18.06 -11.54 -7.92
N LYS A 56 -16.95 -12.15 -8.35
CA LYS A 56 -16.68 -13.57 -8.10
C LYS A 56 -16.59 -13.80 -6.60
N LYS A 57 -17.49 -14.65 -6.07
CA LYS A 57 -17.49 -15.05 -4.65
C LYS A 57 -16.20 -15.81 -4.32
N THR A 58 -15.19 -15.10 -3.85
CA THR A 58 -14.00 -15.70 -3.23
C THR A 58 -14.19 -15.83 -1.72
N VAL A 59 -13.79 -17.00 -1.22
CA VAL A 59 -13.94 -17.52 0.14
C VAL A 59 -13.64 -16.48 1.24
N LYS A 60 -14.40 -16.55 2.34
CA LYS A 60 -14.24 -15.73 3.55
C LYS A 60 -12.79 -15.81 4.06
N PRO A 61 -11.99 -14.73 4.09
CA PRO A 61 -10.78 -14.76 4.88
C PRO A 61 -11.21 -14.73 6.34
N ARG A 62 -10.64 -15.66 7.11
CA ARG A 62 -10.80 -15.74 8.56
C ARG A 62 -10.00 -14.66 9.30
N LEU A 63 -9.24 -13.84 8.57
CA LEU A 63 -8.33 -12.84 9.11
C LEU A 63 -9.02 -11.46 9.21
N LYS A 64 -9.09 -10.93 10.44
CA LYS A 64 -9.34 -9.51 10.66
C LYS A 64 -8.07 -8.73 10.32
N LEU A 65 -8.14 -7.96 9.24
CA LEU A 65 -7.05 -7.09 8.80
C LEU A 65 -6.78 -6.00 9.83
N ALA A 66 -5.51 -5.57 9.90
CA ALA A 66 -5.13 -4.43 10.72
C ALA A 66 -5.76 -3.15 10.17
N GLY A 67 -6.32 -2.33 11.08
CA GLY A 67 -6.92 -1.05 10.72
C GLY A 67 -5.88 -0.04 10.21
N GLU A 68 -6.37 0.94 9.45
CA GLU A 68 -5.58 1.99 8.80
C GLU A 68 -4.68 2.75 9.79
N ASN A 69 -5.19 3.09 10.97
CA ASN A 69 -4.42 3.80 12.01
C ASN A 69 -3.12 3.10 12.39
N LEU A 70 -3.12 1.77 12.48
CA LEU A 70 -1.89 1.03 12.81
C LEU A 70 -0.87 1.05 11.67
N ARG A 71 -1.34 1.09 10.42
CA ARG A 71 -0.46 1.22 9.23
C ARG A 71 0.19 2.59 9.19
N LEU A 72 -0.58 3.64 9.47
CA LEU A 72 -0.08 5.01 9.56
C LEU A 72 0.98 5.15 10.67
N VAL A 73 0.76 4.53 11.84
CA VAL A 73 1.76 4.52 12.91
C VAL A 73 3.04 3.82 12.47
N ALA A 74 2.94 2.71 11.72
CA ALA A 74 4.11 1.99 11.22
C ALA A 74 4.90 2.82 10.20
N LEU A 75 4.20 3.52 9.30
CA LEU A 75 4.81 4.45 8.35
C LEU A 75 5.56 5.57 9.06
N ARG A 76 4.97 6.18 10.10
CA ARG A 76 5.65 7.23 10.87
C ARG A 76 6.94 6.75 11.52
N TYR A 77 6.93 5.57 12.17
CA TYR A 77 8.17 5.04 12.74
C TYR A 77 9.21 4.71 11.67
N PHE A 78 8.77 4.22 10.51
CA PHE A 78 9.68 3.94 9.41
C PHE A 78 10.34 5.23 8.88
N ASP A 79 9.56 6.29 8.67
CA ASP A 79 10.10 7.59 8.23
C ASP A 79 11.04 8.21 9.27
N GLU A 80 10.71 8.08 10.55
CA GLU A 80 11.57 8.50 11.66
C GLU A 80 12.91 7.74 11.66
N ILE A 81 12.88 6.41 11.49
CA ILE A 81 14.09 5.61 11.40
C ILE A 81 14.92 6.04 10.19
N LEU A 82 14.31 6.27 9.01
CA LEU A 82 15.02 6.75 7.83
C LEU A 82 15.71 8.10 8.08
N ALA A 83 15.11 8.98 8.89
CA ALA A 83 15.72 10.24 9.29
C ALA A 83 16.91 10.01 10.24
N LEU A 84 16.75 9.17 11.27
CA LEU A 84 17.78 8.87 12.28
C LEU A 84 19.02 8.18 11.69
N ILE A 85 18.85 7.32 10.69
CA ILE A 85 19.97 6.65 10.01
C ILE A 85 20.60 7.49 8.90
N GLU A 86 20.23 8.78 8.80
CA GLU A 86 20.67 9.70 7.76
C GLU A 86 20.48 9.15 6.33
N TYR A 87 19.36 8.46 6.11
CA TYR A 87 19.11 7.79 4.84
C TYR A 87 19.08 8.82 3.69
N PRO A 88 19.69 8.56 2.52
CA PRO A 88 19.77 9.56 1.45
C PRO A 88 18.41 10.11 1.03
N GLU A 89 18.25 11.44 1.01
CA GLU A 89 16.97 12.11 0.76
C GLU A 89 16.31 11.69 -0.56
N GLY A 90 17.11 11.60 -1.64
CA GLY A 90 16.63 11.15 -2.95
C GLY A 90 16.05 9.74 -2.96
N LYS A 91 16.33 8.92 -1.93
CA LYS A 91 15.79 7.56 -1.77
C LYS A 91 14.70 7.46 -0.71
N ARG A 92 14.56 8.43 0.21
CA ARG A 92 13.56 8.40 1.30
C ARG A 92 12.13 8.27 0.77
N ARG A 93 11.73 9.12 -0.18
CA ARG A 93 10.38 9.08 -0.78
C ARG A 93 10.07 7.71 -1.38
N ARG A 94 11.03 7.13 -2.11
CA ARG A 94 10.85 5.81 -2.72
C ARG A 94 10.72 4.71 -1.67
N SER A 95 11.57 4.71 -0.65
CA SER A 95 11.50 3.74 0.45
C SER A 95 10.17 3.82 1.20
N HIS A 96 9.69 5.04 1.50
CA HIS A 96 8.38 5.28 2.08
C HIS A 96 7.25 4.66 1.24
N LEU A 97 7.23 4.96 -0.06
CA LEU A 97 6.20 4.44 -0.97
C LEU A 97 6.22 2.91 -1.09
N VAL A 98 7.40 2.32 -1.14
CA VAL A 98 7.55 0.85 -1.15
C VAL A 98 7.01 0.24 0.14
N PHE A 99 7.34 0.84 1.29
CA PHE A 99 6.86 0.36 2.58
C PHE A 99 5.34 0.52 2.73
N LYS A 100 4.78 1.66 2.33
CA LYS A 100 3.33 1.90 2.27
C LYS A 100 2.62 0.82 1.44
N ARG A 101 3.10 0.57 0.22
CA ARG A 101 2.54 -0.46 -0.68
C ARG A 101 2.67 -1.87 -0.11
N LEU A 102 3.79 -2.17 0.57
CA LEU A 102 3.99 -3.43 1.27
C LEU A 102 2.93 -3.64 2.37
N LEU A 103 2.70 -2.64 3.22
CA LEU A 103 1.68 -2.70 4.27
C LEU A 103 0.24 -2.77 3.71
N GLY A 104 0.01 -2.13 2.56
CA GLY A 104 -1.27 -2.17 1.85
C GLY A 104 -1.63 -3.58 1.34
N LYS A 105 -0.65 -4.26 0.72
CA LYS A 105 -0.84 -5.57 0.07
C LYS A 105 -0.65 -6.79 0.99
N SER A 106 0.08 -6.66 2.10
CA SER A 106 0.50 -7.81 2.92
C SER A 106 -0.64 -8.52 3.66
N MET A 107 -1.89 -8.04 3.56
CA MET A 107 -3.05 -8.62 4.24
C MET A 107 -2.81 -8.85 5.75
N SER A 108 -1.98 -8.00 6.36
CA SER A 108 -1.53 -8.20 7.73
C SER A 108 -2.68 -8.11 8.74
N SER A 109 -2.73 -9.08 9.64
CA SER A 109 -3.58 -9.08 10.82
C SER A 109 -3.16 -7.99 11.81
N ARG A 110 -4.08 -7.62 12.70
CA ARG A 110 -3.77 -6.69 13.81
C ARG A 110 -2.57 -7.15 14.64
N LYS A 111 -2.45 -8.47 14.91
CA LYS A 111 -1.36 -9.03 15.72
C LYS A 111 -0.01 -8.86 15.04
N GLU A 112 0.09 -9.20 13.75
CA GLU A 112 1.33 -9.06 12.98
C GLU A 112 1.79 -7.60 12.91
N LEU A 113 0.87 -6.67 12.65
CA LEU A 113 1.22 -5.26 12.55
C LEU A 113 1.63 -4.67 13.91
N LEU A 114 1.00 -5.09 15.01
CA LEU A 114 1.43 -4.70 16.36
C LEU A 114 2.82 -5.24 16.70
N THR A 115 3.14 -6.47 16.30
CA THR A 115 4.50 -7.02 16.46
C THR A 115 5.51 -6.19 15.69
N LEU A 116 5.25 -5.87 14.42
CA LEU A 116 6.12 -5.01 13.60
C LEU A 116 6.30 -3.63 14.25
N LEU A 117 5.21 -3.01 14.68
CA LEU A 117 5.22 -1.74 15.39
C LEU A 117 6.10 -1.78 16.65
N SER A 118 6.03 -2.86 17.42
CA SER A 118 6.86 -3.00 18.62
C SER A 118 8.36 -2.99 18.28
N VAL A 119 8.75 -3.60 17.16
CA VAL A 119 10.13 -3.63 16.68
C VAL A 119 10.56 -2.26 16.18
N LEU A 120 9.77 -1.62 15.32
CA LEU A 120 10.06 -0.29 14.78
C LEU A 120 10.17 0.77 15.90
N ARG A 121 9.27 0.73 16.88
CA ARG A 121 9.34 1.62 18.06
C ARG A 121 10.63 1.41 18.85
N LYS A 122 10.98 0.17 19.17
CA LYS A 122 12.22 -0.14 19.92
C LYS A 122 13.46 0.30 19.14
N LEU A 123 13.47 0.09 17.82
CA LEU A 123 14.56 0.52 16.96
C LEU A 123 14.71 2.05 16.95
N SER A 124 13.60 2.78 16.76
CA SER A 124 13.60 4.24 16.83
C SER A 124 14.12 4.76 18.18
N LEU A 125 13.65 4.21 19.30
CA LEU A 125 14.14 4.59 20.64
C LEU A 125 15.65 4.35 20.80
N LYS A 126 16.14 3.17 20.41
CA LYS A 126 17.55 2.82 20.53
C LYS A 126 18.46 3.69 19.65
N LEU A 127 18.00 4.07 18.46
CA LEU A 127 18.73 4.98 17.59
C LEU A 127 18.80 6.39 18.21
N LYS A 128 17.71 6.88 18.82
CA LYS A 128 17.69 8.18 19.52
C LYS A 128 18.60 8.23 20.75
N GLU A 129 18.76 7.13 21.47
CA GLU A 129 19.64 7.05 22.64
C GLU A 129 21.13 6.98 22.27
N GLY A 130 21.45 6.58 21.05
CA GLY A 130 22.82 6.45 20.54
C GLY A 130 23.26 7.56 19.58
N THR A 131 22.44 8.60 19.40
CA THR A 131 22.76 9.83 18.64
C THR A 131 22.98 10.97 19.62
#